data_AF-A0A2D2LV32-F1
#
_entry.id   AF-A0A2D2LV32-F1
#
_cell.length_a   1.000
_cell.length_b   1.000
_cell.length_c   1.000
_cell.angle_alpha   90.00
_cell.angle_beta   90.00
_cell.angle_gamma   90.00
#
_symmetry.space_group_name_H-M   'P 1'
#
loop_
_entity.id
_entity.type
_entity.pdbx_description
1 polymer ?
#
loop_
_entity_poly.entity_id
_entity_poly.type
_entity_poly.pdbx_seq_one_letter_code
_entity_poly.pdbx_strand_id
1 'polypeptide(L)'
;MVKNADILKSKNEVLKFKVDEDSPFKRNDVVHIIQEYSLPKFDEVRCSFLNENKTKKCNTLHQNGFIVQKINGDYALLGNECSKYFGEDEEIKRQISQIRNERNRKKKFGVLLEYASHQLELKSKIELIRSELNNWLEKLEVVFNGNTPEFNTVISNGIKQGQITVSLKCIRYERNKFGDLTNKIEFSSNIEIGKIVALSTLNQELIKSLRARVAIALKALDEVVEILDKNHNTVDSKVIIRLSQNLNDIKFIQMDFEKFLMNRKVFLENNFIIATMLFSGNQSKKCVLEFANYFGINLDIDTQKFKRELVNTLKLQHKVDAIHELK
;
A
#
# COMPACT_ATOMS: atom_id res chain seq x y z
N MET A 1 37.71 37.11 -16.63
CA MET A 1 37.66 36.85 -15.17
C MET A 1 37.45 35.37 -14.98
N VAL A 2 38.49 34.65 -14.52
CA VAL A 2 38.43 33.22 -14.21
C VAL A 2 37.62 33.07 -12.92
N LYS A 3 36.33 32.72 -13.02
CA LYS A 3 35.53 32.37 -11.85
C LYS A 3 35.81 30.90 -11.50
N ASN A 4 36.69 30.75 -10.52
CA ASN A 4 36.90 29.63 -9.59
C ASN A 4 36.49 28.22 -10.05
N ALA A 5 37.52 27.40 -10.21
CA ALA A 5 37.53 25.96 -10.44
C ALA A 5 36.97 25.10 -9.28
N ASP A 6 36.07 25.62 -8.44
CA ASP A 6 35.68 24.98 -7.17
C ASP A 6 34.17 24.73 -6.97
N ILE A 7 33.33 24.96 -7.99
CA ILE A 7 31.87 24.90 -7.83
C ILE A 7 31.25 23.68 -8.52
N LEU A 8 31.81 22.49 -8.30
CA LEU A 8 31.08 21.23 -8.52
C LEU A 8 31.35 20.27 -7.36
N LYS A 9 30.98 20.72 -6.15
CA LYS A 9 30.95 19.87 -4.95
C LYS A 9 29.84 18.85 -5.07
N SER A 10 30.12 17.68 -5.64
CA SER A 10 29.40 16.48 -5.23
C SER A 10 29.88 16.13 -3.82
N LYS A 11 28.97 15.67 -2.95
CA LYS A 11 29.17 15.56 -1.50
C LYS A 11 30.33 14.66 -1.03
N ASN A 12 31.18 14.09 -1.89
CA ASN A 12 32.37 13.34 -1.44
C ASN A 12 33.58 13.31 -2.40
N GLU A 13 33.62 14.04 -3.52
CA GLU A 13 34.83 14.13 -4.36
C GLU A 13 34.94 15.53 -4.98
N VAL A 14 36.00 16.28 -4.64
CA VAL A 14 36.38 17.52 -5.32
C VAL A 14 37.06 17.13 -6.62
N LEU A 15 36.27 16.99 -7.69
CA LEU A 15 36.84 16.82 -9.01
C LEU A 15 37.31 18.18 -9.53
N LYS A 16 38.63 18.38 -9.56
CA LYS A 16 39.30 19.58 -10.07
C LYS A 16 39.26 19.61 -11.61
N PHE A 17 38.08 19.71 -12.19
CA PHE A 17 37.96 20.00 -13.63
C PHE A 17 38.01 21.51 -13.82
N LYS A 18 38.96 22.00 -14.63
CA LYS A 18 38.87 23.34 -15.19
C LYS A 18 37.84 23.29 -16.30
N VAL A 19 36.65 23.78 -16.02
CA VAL A 19 35.56 23.84 -16.99
C VAL A 19 35.54 25.23 -17.61
N ASP A 20 35.58 25.31 -18.94
CA ASP A 20 35.50 26.57 -19.65
C ASP A 20 34.04 26.86 -20.05
N GLU A 21 33.38 27.72 -19.28
CA GLU A 21 31.99 28.14 -19.52
C GLU A 21 31.83 28.94 -20.83
N ASP A 22 32.92 29.54 -21.33
CA ASP A 22 32.89 30.36 -22.52
C ASP A 22 33.28 29.61 -23.78
N SER A 23 33.73 28.35 -23.68
CA SER A 23 34.11 27.49 -24.81
C SER A 23 32.90 26.74 -25.40
N PRO A 24 32.27 27.24 -26.48
CA PRO A 24 31.17 26.53 -27.12
C PRO A 24 31.61 25.20 -27.71
N PHE A 25 30.73 24.20 -27.70
CA PHE A 25 30.96 22.91 -28.35
C PHE A 25 29.70 22.39 -29.03
N LYS A 26 29.87 21.62 -30.10
CA LYS A 26 28.83 20.87 -30.83
C LYS A 26 28.83 19.42 -30.37
N ARG A 27 27.79 18.68 -30.78
CA ARG A 27 27.66 17.24 -30.49
C ARG A 27 28.92 16.45 -30.86
N ASN A 28 29.43 16.63 -32.08
CA ASN A 28 30.60 15.90 -32.58
C ASN A 28 31.90 16.23 -31.84
N ASP A 29 31.93 17.27 -31.03
CA ASP A 29 33.10 17.62 -30.24
C ASP A 29 33.18 16.80 -28.95
N VAL A 30 32.13 16.07 -28.56
CA VAL A 30 32.07 15.31 -27.30
C VAL A 30 32.61 13.90 -27.49
N VAL A 31 33.56 13.50 -26.63
CA VAL A 31 34.13 12.15 -26.59
C VAL A 31 33.52 11.34 -25.43
N HIS A 32 33.44 11.95 -24.26
CA HIS A 32 32.94 11.28 -23.05
C HIS A 32 32.02 12.18 -22.23
N ILE A 33 31.01 11.57 -21.62
CA ILE A 33 30.27 12.14 -20.49
C ILE A 33 30.97 11.68 -19.22
N ILE A 34 31.44 12.64 -18.43
CA ILE A 34 32.30 12.38 -17.28
C ILE A 34 31.47 12.16 -16.03
N GLN A 35 30.56 13.10 -15.73
CA GLN A 35 29.69 13.01 -14.56
C GLN A 35 28.47 13.92 -14.69
N GLU A 36 27.47 13.68 -13.83
CA GLU A 36 26.33 14.58 -13.64
C GLU A 36 26.67 15.67 -12.62
N TYR A 37 26.23 16.90 -12.87
CA TYR A 37 26.23 17.97 -11.88
C TYR A 37 24.82 18.33 -11.44
N SER A 38 24.70 18.73 -10.17
CA SER A 38 23.50 19.34 -9.62
C SER A 38 23.93 20.46 -8.68
N LEU A 39 23.47 21.66 -8.95
CA LEU A 39 23.76 22.86 -8.18
C LEU A 39 22.66 23.12 -7.13
N PRO A 40 22.96 23.83 -6.03
CA PRO A 40 21.96 24.34 -5.10
C PRO A 40 20.90 25.20 -5.80
N LYS A 41 19.71 25.35 -5.18
CA LYS A 41 18.51 26.00 -5.75
C LYS A 41 18.71 27.42 -6.31
N PHE A 42 19.77 28.12 -5.94
CA PHE A 42 20.05 29.50 -6.33
C PHE A 42 21.32 29.66 -7.17
N ASP A 43 21.99 28.55 -7.47
CA ASP A 43 23.20 28.52 -8.28
C ASP A 43 22.86 27.99 -9.68
N GLU A 44 23.31 28.71 -10.70
CA GLU A 44 23.06 28.33 -12.09
C GLU A 44 24.31 28.51 -12.94
N VAL A 45 24.49 27.63 -13.91
CA VAL A 45 25.60 27.66 -14.86
C VAL A 45 25.09 27.78 -16.28
N ARG A 46 25.89 28.43 -17.14
CA ARG A 46 25.59 28.55 -18.57
C ARG A 46 26.00 27.27 -19.29
N CYS A 47 25.08 26.70 -20.06
CA CYS A 47 25.40 25.58 -20.93
C CYS A 47 26.24 26.03 -22.13
N SER A 48 27.36 25.32 -22.37
CA SER A 48 28.29 25.62 -23.48
C SER A 48 27.90 24.93 -24.80
N PHE A 49 26.80 24.17 -24.83
CA PHE A 49 26.36 23.44 -26.02
C PHE A 49 25.78 24.35 -27.11
N LEU A 50 26.19 24.09 -28.36
CA LEU A 50 25.63 24.66 -29.59
C LEU A 50 24.61 23.68 -30.19
N ASN A 51 23.35 24.09 -30.26
CA ASN A 51 22.30 23.28 -30.88
C ASN A 51 22.51 23.18 -32.41
N GLU A 52 22.35 21.99 -32.99
CA GLU A 52 22.52 21.69 -34.42
C GLU A 52 21.69 22.60 -35.34
N ASN A 53 20.53 23.12 -34.87
CA ASN A 53 19.66 23.99 -35.66
C ASN A 53 19.83 25.51 -35.44
N LYS A 54 20.66 25.94 -34.49
CA LYS A 54 20.85 27.38 -34.19
C LYS A 54 22.31 27.69 -33.90
N THR A 55 22.89 28.62 -34.64
CA THR A 55 24.21 29.26 -34.40
C THR A 55 24.35 29.98 -33.05
N LYS A 56 23.42 29.77 -32.11
CA LYS A 56 23.39 30.40 -30.79
C LYS A 56 23.56 29.34 -29.71
N LYS A 57 24.47 29.61 -28.75
CA LYS A 57 24.64 28.84 -27.51
C LYS A 57 23.27 28.57 -26.88
N CYS A 58 23.12 27.41 -26.23
CA CYS A 58 21.95 27.00 -25.43
C CYS A 58 21.50 28.19 -24.54
N ASN A 59 22.44 29.02 -24.01
CA ASN A 59 22.26 30.32 -23.30
C ASN A 59 21.26 30.34 -22.14
N THR A 60 20.52 29.26 -21.94
CA THR A 60 19.73 28.96 -20.77
C THR A 60 20.66 28.62 -19.62
N LEU A 61 20.25 29.11 -18.45
CA LEU A 61 20.85 28.76 -17.18
C LEU A 61 20.31 27.40 -16.75
N HIS A 62 21.21 26.52 -16.32
CA HIS A 62 20.87 25.18 -15.87
C HIS A 62 21.33 24.97 -14.43
N GLN A 63 20.48 24.33 -13.64
CA GLN A 63 20.80 23.89 -12.28
C GLN A 63 21.35 22.47 -12.25
N ASN A 64 21.17 21.71 -13.32
CA ASN A 64 21.67 20.34 -13.44
C ASN A 64 22.02 19.98 -14.89
N GLY A 65 22.89 18.99 -15.04
CA GLY A 65 23.41 18.58 -16.33
C GLY A 65 24.61 17.65 -16.22
N PHE A 66 25.48 17.70 -17.20
CA PHE A 66 26.66 16.83 -17.29
C PHE A 66 27.93 17.63 -17.57
N ILE A 67 29.04 17.16 -17.01
CA ILE A 67 30.37 17.54 -17.47
C ILE A 67 30.72 16.63 -18.64
N VAL A 68 31.14 17.22 -19.75
CA VAL A 68 31.57 16.49 -20.95
C VAL A 68 33.03 16.77 -21.24
N GLN A 69 33.74 15.76 -21.73
CA GLN A 69 35.09 15.90 -22.26
C GLN A 69 35.01 16.07 -23.78
N LYS A 70 35.67 17.11 -24.27
CA LYS A 70 35.77 17.42 -25.69
C LYS A 70 36.93 16.67 -26.35
N ILE A 71 36.94 16.59 -27.68
CA ILE A 71 38.02 15.99 -28.50
C ILE A 71 39.38 16.60 -28.18
N ASN A 72 39.43 17.89 -27.87
CA ASN A 72 40.66 18.59 -27.52
C ASN A 72 41.15 18.32 -26.08
N GLY A 73 40.45 17.46 -25.32
CA GLY A 73 40.79 17.10 -23.95
C GLY A 73 40.22 18.04 -22.87
N ASP A 74 39.65 19.20 -23.26
CA ASP A 74 39.05 20.14 -22.33
C ASP A 74 37.67 19.68 -21.86
N TYR A 75 37.20 20.24 -20.74
CA TYR A 75 35.88 19.97 -20.17
C TYR A 75 34.91 21.13 -20.39
N ALA A 76 33.65 20.80 -20.64
CA ALA A 76 32.56 21.77 -20.82
C ALA A 76 31.29 21.35 -20.08
N LEU A 77 30.39 22.32 -19.85
CA LEU A 77 29.09 22.06 -19.21
C LEU A 77 28.00 21.83 -20.25
N LEU A 78 27.29 20.73 -20.10
CA LEU A 78 26.08 20.40 -20.85
C LEU A 78 24.88 20.49 -19.91
N GLY A 79 23.87 21.31 -20.23
CA GLY A 79 22.60 21.34 -19.50
C GLY A 79 21.82 20.04 -19.67
N ASN A 80 21.14 19.56 -18.63
CA ASN A 80 20.39 18.29 -18.67
C ASN A 80 19.32 18.26 -19.78
N GLU A 81 18.65 19.38 -20.06
CA GLU A 81 17.70 19.47 -21.18
C GLU A 81 18.39 19.46 -22.54
N CYS A 82 19.57 20.11 -22.62
CA CYS A 82 20.40 20.14 -23.82
C CYS A 82 21.04 18.76 -24.12
N SER A 83 21.02 17.79 -23.19
CA SER A 83 21.47 16.42 -23.45
C SER A 83 20.55 15.62 -24.40
N LYS A 84 19.32 16.08 -24.65
CA LYS A 84 18.38 15.42 -25.57
C LYS A 84 18.82 15.52 -27.03
N TYR A 85 19.66 16.49 -27.37
CA TYR A 85 20.19 16.70 -28.73
C TYR A 85 21.28 15.68 -29.12
N PHE A 86 21.68 14.80 -28.20
CA PHE A 86 22.53 13.64 -28.48
C PHE A 86 21.71 12.42 -28.93
N GLY A 87 20.48 12.64 -29.41
CA GLY A 87 19.43 11.64 -29.59
C GLY A 87 19.71 10.50 -30.58
N GLU A 88 20.81 10.55 -31.33
CA GLU A 88 21.25 9.46 -32.22
C GLU A 88 22.62 8.87 -31.81
N ASP A 89 23.24 9.41 -30.74
CA ASP A 89 24.54 8.94 -30.26
C ASP A 89 24.32 7.87 -29.19
N GLU A 90 24.30 6.62 -29.63
CA GLU A 90 24.05 5.48 -28.74
C GLU A 90 25.13 5.33 -27.65
N GLU A 91 26.37 5.72 -27.91
CA GLU A 91 27.46 5.64 -26.93
C GLU A 91 27.29 6.71 -25.84
N ILE A 92 27.03 7.96 -26.22
CA ILE A 92 26.77 9.04 -25.25
C ILE A 92 25.50 8.76 -24.43
N LYS A 93 24.44 8.25 -25.04
CA LYS A 93 23.24 7.79 -24.31
C LYS A 93 23.57 6.69 -23.29
N ARG A 94 24.42 5.73 -23.68
CA ARG A 94 24.85 4.66 -22.79
C ARG A 94 25.62 5.21 -21.60
N GLN A 95 26.55 6.13 -21.81
CA GLN A 95 27.32 6.78 -20.73
C GLN A 95 26.42 7.58 -19.78
N ILE A 96 25.49 8.40 -20.30
CA ILE A 96 24.50 9.11 -19.47
C ILE A 96 23.68 8.13 -18.63
N SER A 97 23.24 7.03 -19.23
CA SER A 97 22.46 6.00 -18.55
C SER A 97 23.26 5.30 -17.45
N GLN A 98 24.53 4.99 -17.71
CA GLN A 98 25.45 4.40 -16.73
C GLN A 98 25.63 5.32 -15.52
N ILE A 99 25.92 6.60 -15.73
CA ILE A 99 26.10 7.60 -14.65
C ILE A 99 24.83 7.70 -13.80
N ARG A 100 23.66 7.84 -14.45
CA ARG A 100 22.37 7.92 -13.73
C ARG A 100 22.06 6.65 -12.95
N ASN A 101 22.35 5.47 -13.51
CA ASN A 101 22.17 4.19 -12.85
C ASN A 101 23.09 4.05 -11.63
N GLU A 102 24.34 4.47 -11.73
CA GLU A 102 25.29 4.46 -10.61
C GLU A 102 24.86 5.41 -9.49
N ARG A 103 24.44 6.64 -9.83
CA ARG A 103 23.87 7.58 -8.85
C ARG A 103 22.64 6.99 -8.15
N ASN A 104 21.73 6.37 -8.91
CA ASN A 104 20.55 5.72 -8.35
C ASN A 104 20.93 4.52 -7.47
N ARG A 105 21.94 3.74 -7.85
CA ARG A 105 22.49 2.64 -7.04
C ARG A 105 23.06 3.17 -5.72
N LYS A 106 23.90 4.21 -5.76
CA LYS A 106 24.45 4.89 -4.57
C LYS A 106 23.35 5.37 -3.63
N LYS A 107 22.32 6.04 -4.18
CA LYS A 107 21.17 6.51 -3.40
C LYS A 107 20.41 5.37 -2.74
N LYS A 108 20.07 4.31 -3.50
CA LYS A 108 19.39 3.13 -2.97
C LYS A 108 20.22 2.42 -1.89
N PHE A 109 21.52 2.28 -2.11
CA PHE A 109 22.43 1.69 -1.13
C PHE A 109 22.45 2.49 0.18
N GLY A 110 22.47 3.82 0.12
CA GLY A 110 22.36 4.68 1.30
C GLY A 110 21.08 4.40 2.11
N VAL A 111 19.93 4.26 1.44
CA VAL A 111 18.67 3.88 2.10
C VAL A 111 18.77 2.50 2.76
N LEU A 112 19.43 1.53 2.12
CA LEU A 112 19.62 0.21 2.72
C LEU A 112 20.45 0.26 4.00
N LEU A 113 21.45 1.14 4.08
CA LEU A 113 22.24 1.35 5.31
C LEU A 113 21.36 1.91 6.44
N GLU A 114 20.40 2.79 6.13
CA GLU A 114 19.43 3.28 7.13
C GLU A 114 18.52 2.16 7.64
N TYR A 115 18.07 1.26 6.77
CA TYR A 115 17.30 0.07 7.19
C TYR A 115 18.14 -0.86 8.06
N ALA A 116 19.40 -1.06 7.69
CA ALA A 116 20.29 -1.95 8.42
C ALA A 116 20.66 -1.41 9.81
N SER A 117 20.81 -0.10 9.98
CA SER A 117 21.07 0.51 11.29
C SER A 117 19.87 0.45 12.24
N HIS A 118 18.64 0.38 11.73
CA HIS A 118 17.41 0.24 12.52
C HIS A 118 16.78 -1.17 12.45
N GLN A 119 17.56 -2.17 12.01
CA GLN A 119 17.05 -3.48 11.63
C GLN A 119 16.31 -4.18 12.77
N LEU A 120 16.86 -4.18 13.99
CA LEU A 120 16.29 -4.88 15.13
C LEU A 120 14.90 -4.33 15.52
N GLU A 121 14.77 -3.00 15.55
CA GLU A 121 13.51 -2.33 15.88
C GLU A 121 12.45 -2.61 14.82
N LEU A 122 12.80 -2.47 13.54
CA LEU A 122 11.89 -2.74 12.43
C LEU A 122 11.49 -4.22 12.39
N LYS A 123 12.44 -5.13 12.60
CA LYS A 123 12.18 -6.57 12.65
C LYS A 123 11.19 -6.90 13.77
N SER A 124 11.38 -6.37 14.98
CA SER A 124 10.45 -6.57 16.09
C SER A 124 9.02 -6.12 15.76
N LYS A 125 8.87 -4.93 15.15
CA LYS A 125 7.56 -4.42 14.70
C LYS A 125 6.90 -5.32 13.67
N ILE A 126 7.64 -5.77 12.66
CA ILE A 126 7.11 -6.62 11.59
C ILE A 126 6.83 -8.05 12.08
N GLU A 127 7.60 -8.55 13.04
CA GLU A 127 7.32 -9.82 13.71
C GLU A 127 6.01 -9.81 14.50
N LEU A 128 5.72 -8.69 15.19
CA LEU A 128 4.43 -8.51 15.86
C LEU A 128 3.27 -8.59 14.85
N ILE A 129 3.40 -7.93 13.70
CA ILE A 129 2.41 -8.03 12.61
C ILE A 129 2.23 -9.49 12.17
N ARG A 130 3.34 -10.21 11.95
CA ARG A 130 3.31 -11.63 11.56
C ARG A 130 2.54 -12.48 12.57
N SER A 131 2.81 -12.29 13.86
CA SER A 131 2.16 -13.02 14.96
C SER A 131 0.65 -12.75 14.97
N GLU A 132 0.24 -11.48 14.91
CA GLU A 132 -1.17 -11.08 14.91
C GLU A 132 -1.93 -11.64 13.71
N LEU A 133 -1.34 -11.60 12.50
CA LEU A 133 -1.96 -12.16 11.30
C LEU A 133 -2.07 -13.69 11.38
N ASN A 134 -1.07 -14.38 11.92
CA ASN A 134 -1.12 -15.83 12.11
C ASN A 134 -2.20 -16.23 13.11
N ASN A 135 -2.24 -15.57 14.26
CA ASN A 135 -3.27 -15.79 15.27
C ASN A 135 -4.66 -15.59 14.64
N TRP A 136 -4.86 -14.50 13.90
CA TRP A 136 -6.15 -14.25 13.27
C TRP A 136 -6.52 -15.28 12.20
N LEU A 137 -5.57 -15.72 11.37
CA LEU A 137 -5.82 -16.76 10.37
C LEU A 137 -6.22 -18.09 11.00
N GLU A 138 -5.51 -18.51 12.06
CA GLU A 138 -5.85 -19.72 12.82
C GLU A 138 -7.27 -19.62 13.36
N LYS A 139 -7.65 -18.43 13.87
CA LYS A 139 -9.01 -18.23 14.36
C LYS A 139 -10.07 -18.35 13.28
N LEU A 140 -9.82 -17.77 12.10
CA LEU A 140 -10.73 -17.91 10.97
C LEU A 140 -10.84 -19.36 10.52
N GLU A 141 -9.75 -20.12 10.50
CA GLU A 141 -9.77 -21.52 10.10
C GLU A 141 -10.66 -22.38 11.02
N VAL A 142 -10.50 -22.25 12.34
CA VAL A 142 -11.36 -22.93 13.33
C VAL A 142 -12.83 -22.60 13.10
N VAL A 143 -13.14 -21.32 12.89
CA VAL A 143 -14.50 -20.85 12.63
C VAL A 143 -15.07 -21.42 11.34
N PHE A 144 -14.40 -21.23 10.20
CA PHE A 144 -14.95 -21.63 8.90
C PHE A 144 -15.06 -23.16 8.76
N ASN A 145 -14.19 -23.92 9.42
CA ASN A 145 -14.26 -25.39 9.44
C ASN A 145 -15.35 -25.92 10.38
N GLY A 146 -15.65 -25.22 11.48
CA GLY A 146 -16.69 -25.60 12.44
C GLY A 146 -18.13 -25.25 12.00
N ASN A 147 -18.27 -24.43 10.95
CA ASN A 147 -19.56 -23.87 10.52
C ASN A 147 -20.17 -24.57 9.31
N THR A 148 -21.47 -24.34 9.08
CA THR A 148 -22.20 -24.96 7.97
C THR A 148 -21.85 -24.31 6.61
N PRO A 149 -21.99 -25.03 5.49
CA PRO A 149 -21.75 -24.47 4.14
C PRO A 149 -22.59 -23.21 3.82
N GLU A 150 -23.81 -23.13 4.34
CA GLU A 150 -24.69 -21.97 4.17
C GLU A 150 -24.12 -20.74 4.86
N PHE A 151 -23.65 -20.88 6.10
CA PHE A 151 -22.98 -19.80 6.83
C PHE A 151 -21.76 -19.31 6.03
N ASN A 152 -20.90 -20.24 5.60
CA ASN A 152 -19.69 -19.91 4.86
C ASN A 152 -20.01 -19.17 3.55
N THR A 153 -21.11 -19.53 2.88
CA THR A 153 -21.57 -18.88 1.66
C THR A 153 -22.09 -17.47 1.90
N VAL A 154 -22.89 -17.25 2.95
CA VAL A 154 -23.40 -15.91 3.33
C VAL A 154 -22.23 -14.99 3.65
N ILE A 155 -21.28 -15.44 4.48
CA ILE A 155 -20.10 -14.66 4.82
C ILE A 155 -19.25 -14.38 3.57
N SER A 156 -19.02 -15.37 2.71
CA SER A 156 -18.25 -15.19 1.48
C SER A 156 -18.87 -14.17 0.53
N ASN A 157 -20.20 -14.19 0.39
CA ASN A 157 -20.92 -13.19 -0.40
C ASN A 157 -20.84 -11.80 0.23
N GLY A 158 -20.96 -11.73 1.55
CA GLY A 158 -20.77 -10.51 2.32
C GLY A 158 -19.37 -9.91 2.14
N ILE A 159 -18.32 -10.73 2.14
CA ILE A 159 -16.94 -10.29 1.86
C ILE A 159 -16.85 -9.65 0.48
N LYS A 160 -17.44 -10.27 -0.55
CA LYS A 160 -17.45 -9.74 -1.92
C LYS A 160 -18.20 -8.41 -2.02
N GLN A 161 -19.28 -8.26 -1.26
CA GLN A 161 -20.11 -7.05 -1.24
C GLN A 161 -19.58 -5.97 -0.27
N GLY A 162 -18.62 -6.31 0.59
CA GLY A 162 -18.09 -5.45 1.66
C GLY A 162 -19.00 -5.32 2.89
N GLN A 163 -20.25 -5.78 2.81
CA GLN A 163 -21.23 -5.75 3.88
C GLN A 163 -22.26 -6.88 3.75
N ILE A 164 -22.93 -7.20 4.84
CA ILE A 164 -24.15 -8.02 4.86
C ILE A 164 -25.26 -7.17 5.44
N THR A 165 -26.31 -6.95 4.67
CA THR A 165 -27.52 -6.29 5.16
C THR A 165 -28.42 -7.31 5.83
N VAL A 166 -28.84 -7.04 7.05
CA VAL A 166 -29.77 -7.89 7.80
C VAL A 166 -31.15 -7.27 7.74
N SER A 167 -32.12 -8.04 7.27
CA SER A 167 -33.50 -7.58 7.10
C SER A 167 -34.50 -8.58 7.66
N LEU A 168 -35.68 -8.08 8.01
CA LEU A 168 -36.81 -8.90 8.47
C LEU A 168 -38.01 -8.67 7.55
N LYS A 169 -38.71 -9.74 7.19
CA LYS A 169 -39.96 -9.66 6.41
C LYS A 169 -41.10 -9.38 7.36
N CYS A 170 -41.67 -8.20 7.25
CA CYS A 170 -42.84 -7.78 8.00
C CYS A 170 -44.10 -8.05 7.17
N ILE A 171 -45.09 -8.70 7.79
CA ILE A 171 -46.35 -9.09 7.14
C ILE A 171 -47.52 -8.55 7.95
N ARG A 172 -48.44 -7.88 7.27
CA ARG A 172 -49.77 -7.55 7.78
C ARG A 172 -50.80 -8.42 7.06
N TYR A 173 -51.68 -9.04 7.81
CA TYR A 173 -52.73 -9.88 7.24
C TYR A 173 -54.05 -9.12 7.14
N GLU A 174 -54.86 -9.46 6.15
CA GLU A 174 -56.21 -8.89 6.01
C GLU A 174 -57.06 -9.29 7.22
N ARG A 175 -57.92 -8.38 7.67
CA ARG A 175 -58.91 -8.65 8.72
C ARG A 175 -60.27 -8.97 8.11
N ASN A 176 -60.94 -9.96 8.67
CA ASN A 176 -62.31 -10.27 8.30
C ASN A 176 -63.28 -9.17 8.81
N LYS A 177 -64.55 -9.27 8.42
CA LYS A 177 -65.63 -8.38 8.86
C LYS A 177 -65.89 -8.35 10.37
N PHE A 178 -65.30 -9.28 11.13
CA PHE A 178 -65.39 -9.37 12.60
C PHE A 178 -64.12 -8.86 13.30
N GLY A 179 -63.09 -8.46 12.54
CA GLY A 179 -61.81 -7.95 13.06
C GLY A 179 -60.71 -9.01 13.24
N ASP A 180 -61.01 -10.29 13.00
CA ASP A 180 -60.03 -11.38 13.12
C ASP A 180 -59.07 -11.42 11.93
N LEU A 181 -57.82 -11.84 12.20
CA LEU A 181 -56.82 -12.05 11.15
C LEU A 181 -57.24 -13.20 10.22
N THR A 182 -57.13 -12.97 8.92
CA THR A 182 -57.25 -14.02 7.91
C THR A 182 -55.86 -14.51 7.49
N ASN A 183 -55.80 -15.58 6.70
CA ASN A 183 -54.54 -16.06 6.12
C ASN A 183 -54.08 -15.26 4.89
N LYS A 184 -54.85 -14.25 4.45
CA LYS A 184 -54.49 -13.43 3.29
C LYS A 184 -53.54 -12.31 3.70
N ILE A 185 -52.49 -12.11 2.91
CA ILE A 185 -51.50 -11.04 3.14
C ILE A 185 -52.05 -9.74 2.55
N GLU A 186 -52.24 -8.74 3.41
CA GLU A 186 -52.60 -7.38 3.00
C GLU A 186 -51.36 -6.58 2.58
N PHE A 187 -50.26 -6.75 3.33
CA PHE A 187 -49.01 -6.04 3.09
C PHE A 187 -47.81 -6.92 3.47
N SER A 188 -46.76 -6.84 2.66
CA SER A 188 -45.47 -7.47 2.94
C SER A 188 -44.36 -6.51 2.55
N SER A 189 -43.41 -6.27 3.46
CA SER A 189 -42.23 -5.47 3.19
C SER A 189 -41.00 -6.01 3.92
N ASN A 190 -39.82 -5.76 3.36
CA ASN A 190 -38.55 -6.12 3.97
C ASN A 190 -38.01 -4.88 4.69
N ILE A 191 -37.72 -5.01 5.98
CA ILE A 191 -37.21 -3.92 6.82
C ILE A 191 -35.77 -4.23 7.18
N GLU A 192 -34.85 -3.35 6.79
CA GLU A 192 -33.46 -3.42 7.21
C GLU A 192 -33.36 -3.11 8.70
N ILE A 193 -32.73 -4.00 9.46
CA ILE A 193 -32.49 -3.85 10.91
C ILE A 193 -31.02 -3.57 11.24
N GLY A 194 -30.14 -3.68 10.24
CA GLY A 194 -28.75 -3.23 10.34
C GLY A 194 -27.85 -3.88 9.30
N LYS A 195 -26.54 -3.62 9.44
CA LYS A 195 -25.51 -4.12 8.53
C LYS A 195 -24.32 -4.66 9.31
N ILE A 196 -23.73 -5.73 8.81
CA ILE A 196 -22.42 -6.20 9.22
C ILE A 196 -21.42 -5.67 8.19
N VAL A 197 -20.49 -4.83 8.62
CA VAL A 197 -19.46 -4.22 7.75
C VAL A 197 -18.07 -4.69 8.14
N ALA A 198 -17.04 -4.19 7.45
CA ALA A 198 -15.63 -4.51 7.70
C ALA A 198 -15.29 -6.01 7.54
N LEU A 199 -16.06 -6.72 6.71
CA LEU A 199 -15.90 -8.15 6.41
C LEU A 199 -14.57 -8.50 5.73
N SER A 200 -13.80 -7.52 5.27
CA SER A 200 -12.44 -7.73 4.77
C SER A 200 -11.53 -8.44 5.78
N THR A 201 -11.82 -8.34 7.08
CA THR A 201 -11.08 -9.03 8.15
C THR A 201 -11.33 -10.54 8.17
N LEU A 202 -12.38 -11.02 7.51
CA LEU A 202 -12.67 -12.44 7.34
C LEU A 202 -12.11 -13.00 6.03
N ASN A 203 -11.58 -12.14 5.15
CA ASN A 203 -11.03 -12.55 3.88
C ASN A 203 -9.62 -13.15 4.06
N GLN A 204 -9.56 -14.48 4.10
CA GLN A 204 -8.30 -15.21 4.29
C GLN A 204 -7.27 -14.93 3.19
N GLU A 205 -7.68 -14.68 1.94
CA GLU A 205 -6.74 -14.43 0.84
C GLU A 205 -6.03 -13.09 1.02
N LEU A 206 -6.76 -12.04 1.41
CA LEU A 206 -6.17 -10.73 1.71
C LEU A 206 -5.17 -10.81 2.87
N ILE A 207 -5.53 -11.54 3.93
CA ILE A 207 -4.65 -11.73 5.09
C ILE A 207 -3.41 -12.56 4.72
N LYS A 208 -3.58 -13.65 3.95
CA LYS A 208 -2.47 -14.47 3.45
C LYS A 208 -1.52 -13.67 2.56
N SER A 209 -2.05 -12.78 1.71
CA SER A 209 -1.27 -11.88 0.87
C SER A 209 -0.44 -10.90 1.71
N LEU A 210 -1.04 -10.24 2.71
CA LEU A 210 -0.32 -9.37 3.64
C LEU A 210 0.77 -10.13 4.41
N ARG A 211 0.45 -11.34 4.88
CA ARG A 211 1.41 -12.22 5.56
C ARG A 211 2.59 -12.61 4.67
N ALA A 212 2.36 -12.86 3.38
CA ALA A 212 3.44 -13.17 2.44
C ALA A 212 4.39 -11.97 2.26
N ARG A 213 3.85 -10.76 2.13
CA ARG A 213 4.65 -9.52 2.09
C ARG A 213 5.46 -9.31 3.36
N VAL A 214 4.87 -9.57 4.53
CA VAL A 214 5.57 -9.56 5.83
C VAL A 214 6.76 -10.53 5.83
N ALA A 215 6.58 -11.76 5.35
CA ALA A 215 7.66 -12.74 5.27
C ALA A 215 8.80 -12.30 4.33
N ILE A 216 8.48 -11.70 3.18
CA ILE A 216 9.46 -11.13 2.26
C ILE A 216 10.24 -9.98 2.91
N ALA A 217 9.55 -9.09 3.63
CA ALA A 217 10.16 -7.96 4.33
C ALA A 217 11.10 -8.42 5.45
N LEU A 218 10.70 -9.41 6.26
CA LEU A 218 11.55 -9.98 7.31
C LEU A 218 12.82 -10.60 6.73
N LYS A 219 12.70 -11.37 5.64
CA LYS A 219 13.86 -11.93 4.95
C LYS A 219 14.79 -10.82 4.42
N ALA A 220 14.22 -9.77 3.84
CA ALA A 220 15.00 -8.63 3.36
C ALA A 220 15.71 -7.87 4.49
N LEU A 221 15.08 -7.75 5.67
CA LEU A 221 15.70 -7.16 6.87
C LEU A 221 16.85 -8.02 7.42
N ASP A 222 16.80 -9.34 7.25
CA ASP A 222 17.93 -10.19 7.63
C ASP A 222 19.09 -10.06 6.64
N GLU A 223 18.79 -10.06 5.35
CA GLU A 223 19.78 -9.91 4.28
C GLU A 223 20.45 -8.53 4.26
N VAL A 224 19.77 -7.47 4.73
CA VAL A 224 20.32 -6.09 4.70
C VAL A 224 21.46 -5.88 5.70
N VAL A 225 21.56 -6.70 6.75
CA VAL A 225 22.68 -6.62 7.71
C VAL A 225 23.99 -7.05 7.04
N GLU A 226 23.93 -8.02 6.11
CA GLU A 226 25.11 -8.54 5.40
C GLU A 226 25.77 -7.52 4.46
N ILE A 227 25.16 -6.35 4.26
CA ILE A 227 25.69 -5.28 3.40
C ILE A 227 26.20 -4.07 4.19
N LEU A 228 26.05 -4.03 5.52
CA LEU A 228 26.55 -2.92 6.36
C LEU A 228 28.05 -2.67 6.19
N ASP A 229 28.84 -3.74 6.16
CA ASP A 229 30.29 -3.67 6.08
C ASP A 229 30.81 -3.64 4.63
N LYS A 230 29.91 -3.59 3.63
CA LYS A 230 30.27 -3.66 2.21
C LYS A 230 30.27 -2.28 1.57
N ASN A 231 31.10 -2.10 0.55
CA ASN A 231 31.06 -0.91 -0.29
C ASN A 231 29.94 -1.06 -1.34
N HIS A 232 29.23 0.02 -1.68
CA HIS A 232 28.20 0.02 -2.73
C HIS A 232 28.70 -0.54 -4.08
N ASN A 233 29.99 -0.41 -4.38
CA ASN A 233 30.60 -0.93 -5.60
C ASN A 233 30.70 -2.47 -5.62
N THR A 234 30.82 -3.12 -4.46
CA THR A 234 31.01 -4.57 -4.36
C THR A 234 29.71 -5.36 -4.32
N VAL A 235 28.59 -4.72 -3.96
CA VAL A 235 27.28 -5.39 -3.86
C VAL A 235 26.54 -5.34 -5.20
N ASP A 236 26.12 -6.49 -5.74
CA ASP A 236 25.38 -6.54 -7.02
C ASP A 236 24.19 -5.57 -7.04
N SER A 237 24.14 -4.76 -8.10
CA SER A 237 23.03 -3.85 -8.40
C SER A 237 21.64 -4.50 -8.31
N LYS A 238 21.49 -5.75 -8.74
CA LYS A 238 20.22 -6.49 -8.67
C LYS A 238 19.81 -6.76 -7.22
N VAL A 239 20.78 -7.07 -6.36
CA VAL A 239 20.56 -7.27 -4.91
C VAL A 239 20.11 -5.94 -4.28
N ILE A 240 20.81 -4.85 -4.58
CA ILE A 240 20.46 -3.51 -4.07
C ILE A 240 19.03 -3.13 -4.48
N ILE A 241 18.67 -3.33 -5.75
CA ILE A 241 17.34 -3.01 -6.27
C ILE A 241 16.26 -3.84 -5.58
N ARG A 242 16.44 -5.17 -5.50
CA ARG A 242 15.49 -6.08 -4.86
C ARG A 242 15.29 -5.74 -3.38
N LEU A 243 16.37 -5.60 -2.61
CA LEU A 243 16.29 -5.27 -1.19
C LEU A 243 15.60 -3.92 -0.97
N SER A 244 15.92 -2.92 -1.81
CA SER A 244 15.29 -1.60 -1.71
C SER A 244 13.79 -1.69 -1.95
N GLN A 245 13.35 -2.47 -2.94
CA GLN A 245 11.93 -2.66 -3.22
C GLN A 245 11.21 -3.35 -2.06
N ASN A 246 11.79 -4.44 -1.53
CA ASN A 246 11.19 -5.21 -0.44
C ASN A 246 11.11 -4.39 0.87
N LEU A 247 12.14 -3.62 1.19
CA LEU A 247 12.19 -2.82 2.42
C LEU A 247 11.32 -1.56 2.33
N ASN A 248 11.22 -0.94 1.14
CA ASN A 248 10.29 0.16 0.93
C ASN A 248 8.82 -0.28 1.10
N ASP A 249 8.52 -1.57 0.93
CA ASP A 249 7.18 -2.12 1.14
C ASP A 249 6.76 -2.14 2.62
N ILE A 250 7.71 -2.05 3.57
CA ILE A 250 7.45 -2.06 5.02
C ILE A 250 6.42 -1.00 5.42
N LYS A 251 6.51 0.22 4.86
CA LYS A 251 5.56 1.30 5.17
C LYS A 251 4.14 0.93 4.74
N PHE A 252 4.00 0.32 3.57
CA PHE A 252 2.69 -0.10 3.07
C PHE A 252 2.14 -1.28 3.86
N ILE A 253 2.99 -2.23 4.27
CA ILE A 253 2.61 -3.33 5.17
C ILE A 253 2.05 -2.77 6.48
N GLN A 254 2.71 -1.78 7.09
CA GLN A 254 2.24 -1.15 8.32
C GLN A 254 0.88 -0.47 8.14
N MET A 255 0.72 0.31 7.07
CA MET A 255 -0.56 0.98 6.76
C MET A 255 -1.70 -0.03 6.52
N ASP A 256 -1.45 -1.10 5.77
CA ASP A 256 -2.44 -2.15 5.51
C ASP A 256 -2.80 -2.90 6.79
N PHE A 257 -1.83 -3.12 7.68
CA PHE A 257 -2.07 -3.74 8.98
C PHE A 257 -2.86 -2.83 9.92
N GLU A 258 -2.58 -1.54 9.99
CA GLU A 258 -3.37 -0.57 10.77
C GLU A 258 -4.82 -0.54 10.28
N LYS A 259 -5.03 -0.54 8.97
CA LYS A 259 -6.37 -0.64 8.36
C LYS A 259 -7.05 -1.95 8.73
N PHE A 260 -6.32 -3.06 8.72
CA PHE A 260 -6.82 -4.35 9.18
C PHE A 260 -7.25 -4.30 10.65
N LEU A 261 -6.45 -3.72 11.54
CA LEU A 261 -6.81 -3.57 12.97
C LEU A 261 -8.04 -2.68 13.17
N MET A 262 -8.15 -1.58 12.44
CA MET A 262 -9.33 -0.71 12.47
C MET A 262 -10.58 -1.46 12.02
N ASN A 263 -10.51 -2.16 10.90
CA ASN A 263 -11.62 -2.97 10.41
C ASN A 263 -11.95 -4.12 11.38
N ARG A 264 -10.94 -4.71 12.02
CA ARG A 264 -11.13 -5.77 13.03
C ARG A 264 -11.96 -5.23 14.19
N LYS A 265 -11.60 -4.06 14.70
CA LYS A 265 -12.36 -3.38 15.76
C LYS A 265 -13.80 -3.12 15.34
N VAL A 266 -14.01 -2.51 14.18
CA VAL A 266 -15.36 -2.23 13.64
C VAL A 266 -16.18 -3.52 13.46
N PHE A 267 -15.57 -4.58 12.92
CA PHE A 267 -16.24 -5.86 12.73
C PHE A 267 -16.67 -6.49 14.07
N LEU A 268 -15.83 -6.43 15.10
CA LEU A 268 -16.13 -6.98 16.43
C LEU A 268 -17.15 -6.11 17.21
N GLU A 269 -17.17 -4.79 16.97
CA GLU A 269 -18.11 -3.84 17.59
C GLU A 269 -19.49 -3.82 16.90
N ASN A 270 -19.58 -4.20 15.63
CA ASN A 270 -20.87 -4.38 14.96
C ASN A 270 -21.70 -5.40 15.73
N ASN A 271 -22.93 -5.03 16.09
CA ASN A 271 -23.83 -5.83 16.94
C ASN A 271 -23.84 -7.30 16.51
N PHE A 272 -23.06 -8.15 17.18
CA PHE A 272 -23.06 -9.60 16.99
C PHE A 272 -24.44 -10.20 17.20
N ILE A 273 -25.28 -9.48 17.94
CA ILE A 273 -26.71 -9.71 18.12
C ILE A 273 -27.45 -9.73 16.77
N ILE A 274 -27.14 -8.81 15.86
CA ILE A 274 -27.71 -8.78 14.49
C ILE A 274 -27.24 -10.01 13.70
N ALA A 275 -25.99 -10.45 13.89
CA ALA A 275 -25.50 -11.69 13.28
C ALA A 275 -26.25 -12.94 13.81
N THR A 276 -26.68 -12.96 15.09
CA THR A 276 -27.54 -14.06 15.60
C THR A 276 -28.92 -14.10 14.95
N MET A 277 -29.39 -12.99 14.36
CA MET A 277 -30.67 -12.91 13.65
C MET A 277 -30.60 -13.42 12.21
N LEU A 278 -29.43 -13.37 11.55
CA LEU A 278 -29.20 -13.94 10.23
C LEU A 278 -29.30 -15.47 10.21
N PHE A 279 -29.04 -16.12 11.35
CA PHE A 279 -28.69 -17.54 11.44
C PHE A 279 -29.62 -18.28 12.40
N SER A 280 -30.93 -18.17 12.18
CA SER A 280 -31.99 -18.53 13.13
C SER A 280 -32.24 -20.02 13.41
N GLY A 281 -31.31 -20.90 13.03
CA GLY A 281 -31.29 -22.30 13.46
C GLY A 281 -30.47 -22.52 14.74
N ASN A 282 -30.80 -23.52 15.55
CA ASN A 282 -30.06 -23.83 16.79
C ASN A 282 -28.55 -24.06 16.53
N GLN A 283 -28.21 -24.70 15.42
CA GLN A 283 -26.82 -24.97 15.04
C GLN A 283 -26.10 -23.69 14.61
N SER A 284 -26.72 -22.87 13.77
CA SER A 284 -26.14 -21.60 13.30
C SER A 284 -26.08 -20.54 14.42
N LYS A 285 -26.98 -20.60 15.41
CA LYS A 285 -26.88 -19.81 16.65
C LYS A 285 -25.69 -20.23 17.51
N LYS A 286 -25.46 -21.54 17.66
CA LYS A 286 -24.28 -22.07 18.36
C LYS A 286 -22.98 -21.60 17.68
N CYS A 287 -22.93 -21.64 16.35
CA CYS A 287 -21.83 -21.13 15.54
C CYS A 287 -21.52 -19.64 15.79
N VAL A 288 -22.53 -18.77 15.83
CA VAL A 288 -22.34 -17.33 16.11
C VAL A 288 -21.87 -17.09 17.55
N LEU A 289 -22.36 -17.87 18.52
CA LEU A 289 -21.94 -17.80 19.92
C LEU A 289 -20.50 -18.31 20.11
N GLU A 290 -20.14 -19.41 19.46
CA GLU A 290 -18.77 -19.93 19.44
C GLU A 290 -17.81 -18.92 18.82
N PHE A 291 -18.20 -18.31 17.69
CA PHE A 291 -17.46 -17.20 17.10
C PHE A 291 -17.27 -16.08 18.13
N ALA A 292 -18.34 -15.55 18.73
CA ALA A 292 -18.27 -14.44 19.68
C ALA A 292 -17.35 -14.76 20.88
N ASN A 293 -17.52 -15.93 21.49
CA ASN A 293 -16.67 -16.38 22.60
C ASN A 293 -15.20 -16.48 22.20
N TYR A 294 -14.92 -17.03 21.02
CA TYR A 294 -13.57 -17.26 20.54
C TYR A 294 -12.83 -15.95 20.19
N PHE A 295 -13.57 -14.89 19.87
CA PHE A 295 -13.04 -13.54 19.72
C PHE A 295 -13.15 -12.67 20.97
N GLY A 296 -13.55 -13.23 22.13
CA GLY A 296 -13.63 -12.53 23.41
C GLY A 296 -14.77 -11.50 23.49
N ILE A 297 -15.78 -11.63 22.64
CA ILE A 297 -16.98 -10.79 22.68
C ILE A 297 -17.88 -11.33 23.78
N ASN A 298 -18.03 -10.57 24.87
CA ASN A 298 -18.96 -10.93 25.93
C ASN A 298 -20.40 -10.66 25.47
N LEU A 299 -21.12 -11.73 25.11
CA LEU A 299 -22.54 -11.67 24.81
C LEU A 299 -23.35 -11.90 26.09
N ASP A 300 -23.26 -10.98 27.05
CA ASP A 300 -24.11 -10.96 28.27
C ASP A 300 -25.58 -10.57 27.98
N ILE A 301 -25.98 -10.64 26.72
CA ILE A 301 -27.31 -10.25 26.26
C ILE A 301 -28.12 -11.54 26.12
N ASP A 302 -29.22 -11.63 26.87
CA ASP A 302 -30.26 -12.60 26.62
C ASP A 302 -30.82 -12.35 25.21
N THR A 303 -30.22 -13.02 24.23
CA THR A 303 -30.57 -12.94 22.80
C THR A 303 -32.06 -13.20 22.56
N GLN A 304 -32.72 -13.99 23.41
CA GLN A 304 -34.17 -14.22 23.32
C GLN A 304 -34.97 -13.04 23.83
N LYS A 305 -34.52 -12.37 24.89
CA LYS A 305 -35.13 -11.12 25.36
C LYS A 305 -34.96 -10.00 24.33
N PHE A 306 -33.74 -9.78 23.84
CA PHE A 306 -33.47 -8.77 22.81
C PHE A 306 -34.29 -9.02 21.54
N LYS A 307 -34.34 -10.27 21.05
CA LYS A 307 -35.14 -10.63 19.88
C LYS A 307 -36.63 -10.35 20.10
N ARG A 308 -37.17 -10.67 21.28
CA ARG A 308 -38.58 -10.38 21.62
C ARG A 308 -38.84 -8.87 21.67
N GLU A 309 -37.97 -8.09 22.30
CA GLU A 309 -38.10 -6.63 22.38
C GLU A 309 -38.01 -5.96 21.00
N LEU A 310 -37.06 -6.39 20.16
CA LEU A 310 -36.96 -5.90 18.78
C LEU A 310 -38.21 -6.23 17.97
N VAL A 311 -38.68 -7.48 18.01
CA VAL A 311 -39.89 -7.91 17.28
C VAL A 311 -41.10 -7.11 17.73
N ASN A 312 -41.30 -6.93 19.03
CA ASN A 312 -42.42 -6.14 19.56
C ASN A 312 -42.34 -4.68 19.12
N THR A 313 -41.14 -4.08 19.17
CA THR A 313 -40.91 -2.70 18.73
C THR A 313 -41.24 -2.54 17.24
N LEU A 314 -40.76 -3.45 16.39
CA LEU A 314 -41.01 -3.41 14.95
C LEU A 314 -42.48 -3.64 14.61
N LYS A 315 -43.17 -4.56 15.30
CA LYS A 315 -44.62 -4.77 15.14
C LYS A 315 -45.42 -3.51 15.45
N LEU A 316 -45.07 -2.83 16.54
CA LEU A 316 -45.70 -1.57 16.94
C LEU A 316 -45.40 -0.43 15.94
N GLN A 317 -44.13 -0.25 15.59
CA GLN A 317 -43.68 0.83 14.71
C GLN A 317 -44.25 0.72 13.29
N HIS A 318 -44.30 -0.50 12.74
CA HIS A 318 -44.72 -0.73 11.37
C HIS A 318 -46.18 -1.19 11.24
N LYS A 319 -46.89 -1.37 12.38
CA LYS A 319 -48.28 -1.84 12.43
C LYS A 319 -48.48 -3.15 11.66
N VAL A 320 -47.64 -4.14 11.95
CA VAL A 320 -47.61 -5.46 11.29
C VAL A 320 -47.91 -6.58 12.28
N ASP A 321 -48.54 -7.65 11.81
CA ASP A 321 -49.02 -8.74 12.66
C ASP A 321 -47.95 -9.83 12.85
N ALA A 322 -47.13 -10.07 11.83
CA ALA A 322 -46.06 -11.06 11.83
C ALA A 322 -44.73 -10.48 11.31
N ILE A 323 -43.64 -11.03 11.86
CA ILE A 323 -42.28 -10.76 11.41
C ILE A 323 -41.61 -12.12 11.19
N HIS A 324 -41.15 -12.35 9.97
CA HIS A 324 -40.35 -13.50 9.60
C HIS A 324 -38.91 -13.04 9.36
N GLU A 325 -37.94 -13.88 9.71
CA GLU A 325 -36.55 -13.61 9.37
C GLU A 325 -36.38 -13.72 7.85
N LEU A 326 -35.78 -12.71 7.23
CA LEU A 326 -35.21 -12.86 5.90
C LEU A 326 -33.78 -13.33 6.07
N LYS A 327 -33.41 -14.31 5.24
CA LYS A 327 -32.04 -14.76 5.10
C LYS A 327 -31.13 -13.63 4.64
#